data_AF-A0A1G3CCB5-F1
#
_entry.id   AF-A0A1G3CCB5-F1
#
_cell.length_a   1.000
_cell.length_b   1.000
_cell.length_c   1.000
_cell.angle_alpha   90.00
_cell.angle_beta   90.00
_cell.angle_gamma   90.00
#
_symmetry.space_group_name_H-M   'P 1'
#
loop_
_entity.id
_entity.type
_entity.pdbx_description
1 polymer ?
#
loop_
_entity_poly.entity_id
_entity_poly.type
_entity_poly.pdbx_seq_one_letter_code
_entity_poly.pdbx_strand_id
1 'polypeptide(L)'
;MQRGNVALFYHSRSGKNVFGIMQVSKPPYQDPTTKDTKGLAIDFEPIKTLESPISLGQIKTEPTLQSIGLIKQPRLSVIRLSKNEFEKIANLKP
;
A
#
# COMPACT_ATOMS: atom_id res chain seq x y z
N MET A 1 10.56 -6.08 3.81
CA MET A 1 9.58 -7.00 3.17
C MET A 1 10.34 -8.14 2.54
N GLN A 2 9.70 -9.27 2.28
CA GLN A 2 10.31 -10.45 1.65
C GLN A 2 9.51 -10.86 0.41
N ARG A 3 10.10 -11.70 -0.43
CA ARG A 3 9.43 -12.27 -1.61
C ARG A 3 8.10 -12.89 -1.18
N GLY A 4 7.05 -12.58 -1.92
CA GLY A 4 5.71 -13.08 -1.65
C GLY A 4 4.85 -12.21 -0.74
N ASN A 5 5.42 -11.24 0.00
CA ASN A 5 4.61 -10.26 0.74
C ASN A 5 3.76 -9.42 -0.22
N VAL A 6 2.55 -9.08 0.21
CA VAL A 6 1.59 -8.29 -0.58
C VAL A 6 1.42 -6.88 -0.03
N ALA A 7 1.05 -5.95 -0.90
CA ALA A 7 0.73 -4.57 -0.55
C ALA A 7 -0.44 -4.06 -1.39
N LEU A 8 -1.13 -3.04 -0.88
CA LEU A 8 -2.16 -2.31 -1.63
C LEU A 8 -1.51 -1.18 -2.42
N PHE A 9 -1.82 -1.10 -3.72
CA PHE A 9 -1.31 -0.03 -4.57
C PHE A 9 -2.19 1.23 -4.43
N TYR A 10 -1.67 2.23 -3.72
CA TYR A 10 -2.35 3.49 -3.43
C TYR A 10 -1.76 4.65 -4.25
N HIS A 11 -2.61 5.33 -5.02
CA HIS A 11 -2.21 6.53 -5.76
C HIS A 11 -2.43 7.78 -4.90
N SER A 12 -1.34 8.43 -4.47
CA SER A 12 -1.39 9.51 -3.47
C SER A 12 -1.61 10.92 -4.03
N ARG A 13 -1.45 11.15 -5.35
CA ARG A 13 -1.53 12.49 -5.97
C ARG A 13 -2.95 12.87 -6.34
N SER A 14 -3.52 12.26 -7.38
CA SER A 14 -4.89 12.54 -7.83
C SER A 14 -5.80 11.33 -7.59
N GLY A 15 -7.05 11.58 -7.20
CA GLY A 15 -8.03 10.53 -6.86
C GLY A 15 -7.90 9.96 -5.45
N LYS A 16 -6.68 9.74 -4.93
CA LYS A 16 -6.44 9.14 -3.59
C LYS A 16 -7.16 7.81 -3.42
N ASN A 17 -6.84 6.85 -4.27
CA ASN A 17 -7.50 5.55 -4.33
C ASN A 17 -6.51 4.39 -4.21
N VAL A 18 -6.99 3.30 -3.65
CA VAL A 18 -6.40 1.96 -3.78
C VAL A 18 -6.96 1.32 -5.05
N PHE A 19 -6.09 0.91 -5.96
CA PHE A 19 -6.48 0.33 -7.25
C PHE A 19 -6.27 -1.17 -7.36
N GLY A 20 -5.45 -1.76 -6.49
CA GLY A 20 -5.01 -3.13 -6.68
C GLY A 20 -4.13 -3.66 -5.58
N ILE A 21 -3.75 -4.92 -5.75
CA ILE A 21 -2.79 -5.63 -4.91
C ILE A 21 -1.55 -5.91 -5.75
N MET A 22 -0.40 -5.62 -5.15
CA MET A 22 0.93 -5.90 -5.67
C MET A 22 1.67 -6.86 -4.74
N GLN A 23 2.62 -7.61 -5.28
CA GLN A 23 3.43 -8.57 -4.54
C GLN A 23 4.91 -8.26 -4.72
N VAL A 24 5.72 -8.49 -3.68
CA VAL A 24 7.18 -8.32 -3.75
C VAL A 24 7.77 -9.38 -4.69
N SER A 25 8.26 -8.92 -5.85
CA SER A 25 8.94 -9.73 -6.86
C SER A 25 10.46 -9.77 -6.64
N LYS A 26 11.02 -8.76 -5.96
CA LYS A 26 12.42 -8.73 -5.51
C LYS A 26 12.52 -8.15 -4.09
N PRO A 27 13.07 -8.90 -3.12
CA PRO A 27 13.34 -8.41 -1.77
C PRO A 27 14.27 -7.17 -1.78
N PRO A 28 14.40 -6.46 -0.63
CA PRO A 28 15.24 -5.27 -0.53
C PRO A 28 16.65 -5.44 -1.09
N TYR A 29 17.07 -4.50 -1.92
CA TYR A 29 18.41 -4.41 -2.50
C TYR A 29 18.89 -2.95 -2.48
N GLN A 30 20.19 -2.70 -2.64
CA GLN A 30 20.72 -1.34 -2.73
C GLN A 30 20.04 -0.58 -3.87
N ASP A 31 19.44 0.57 -3.55
CA ASP A 31 18.77 1.40 -4.53
C ASP A 31 19.82 1.97 -5.52
N PRO A 32 19.74 1.63 -6.82
CA PRO A 32 20.72 2.05 -7.81
C PRO A 32 20.63 3.54 -8.15
N THR A 33 19.58 4.23 -7.70
CA THR A 33 19.36 5.66 -7.94
C THR A 33 20.04 6.56 -6.89
N THR A 34 20.59 5.97 -5.83
CA THR A 34 21.27 6.71 -4.75
C THR A 34 22.64 6.11 -4.42
N LYS A 35 23.55 6.99 -3.99
CA LYS A 35 24.86 6.61 -3.44
C LYS A 35 24.81 6.31 -1.94
N ASP A 36 23.69 6.61 -1.27
CA ASP A 36 23.51 6.29 0.14
C ASP A 36 23.35 4.78 0.32
N THR A 37 24.33 4.14 0.97
CA THR A 37 24.33 2.71 1.31
C THR A 37 23.17 2.26 2.21
N LYS A 38 22.43 3.20 2.81
CA LYS A 38 21.21 2.92 3.58
C LYS A 38 19.95 2.93 2.70
N GLY A 39 20.04 3.42 1.47
CA GLY A 39 18.93 3.47 0.52
C GLY A 39 18.65 2.11 -0.08
N LEU A 40 17.49 1.53 0.26
CA LEU A 40 17.06 0.24 -0.27
C LEU A 40 15.83 0.40 -1.17
N ALA A 41 15.84 -0.30 -2.30
CA ALA A 41 14.72 -0.46 -3.21
C ALA A 41 14.10 -1.86 -3.09
N ILE A 42 12.83 -1.98 -3.46
CA ILE A 42 12.06 -3.23 -3.49
C ILE A 42 11.29 -3.24 -4.79
N ASP A 43 11.34 -4.34 -5.53
CA ASP A 43 10.53 -4.47 -6.75
C ASP A 43 9.22 -5.17 -6.42
N PHE A 44 8.16 -4.70 -7.07
CA PHE A 44 6.84 -5.26 -6.97
C PHE A 44 6.28 -5.58 -8.34
N GLU A 45 5.43 -6.59 -8.40
CA GLU A 45 4.62 -6.92 -9.56
C GLU A 45 3.13 -6.84 -9.22
N PRO A 46 2.28 -6.34 -10.13
CA PRO A 46 0.84 -6.34 -9.93
C PRO A 46 0.29 -7.77 -9.96
N ILE A 47 -0.55 -8.13 -8.99
CA ILE A 47 -1.18 -9.47 -8.94
C ILE A 47 -2.71 -9.42 -8.99
N LYS A 48 -3.32 -8.26 -8.70
CA LYS A 48 -4.78 -8.07 -8.80
C LYS A 48 -5.12 -6.60 -9.02
N THR A 49 -5.96 -6.32 -10.01
CA THR A 49 -6.67 -5.04 -10.12
C THR A 49 -8.02 -5.15 -9.42
N LEU A 50 -8.39 -4.17 -8.60
CA LEU A 50 -9.72 -4.11 -8.00
C LEU A 50 -10.73 -3.67 -9.06
N GLU A 51 -11.90 -4.31 -9.09
CA GLU A 51 -12.99 -3.95 -10.01
C GLU A 51 -13.45 -2.51 -9.83
N SER A 52 -13.43 -2.02 -8.59
CA SER A 52 -13.73 -0.64 -8.24
C SER A 52 -12.63 -0.08 -7.34
N PRO A 53 -12.02 1.06 -7.68
CA PRO A 53 -11.03 1.71 -6.83
C PRO A 53 -11.65 2.12 -5.49
N ILE A 54 -10.90 1.92 -4.40
CA ILE A 54 -11.33 2.27 -3.05
C ILE A 54 -10.74 3.61 -2.66
N SER A 55 -11.58 4.61 -2.46
CA SER A 55 -11.15 5.96 -2.12
C SER A 55 -10.70 6.09 -0.66
N LEU A 56 -9.81 7.05 -0.41
CA LEU A 56 -9.44 7.46 0.94
C LEU A 56 -10.67 7.91 1.74
N GLY A 57 -11.69 8.46 1.08
CA GLY A 57 -12.96 8.82 1.71
C GLY A 57 -13.64 7.61 2.35
N GLN A 58 -13.79 6.52 1.60
CA GLN A 58 -14.38 5.27 2.09
C GLN A 58 -13.53 4.62 3.19
N ILE A 59 -12.21 4.66 3.06
CA ILE A 59 -11.30 4.16 4.11
C ILE A 59 -11.52 4.94 5.41
N LYS A 60 -11.74 6.26 5.33
CA LYS A 60 -11.99 7.12 6.49
C LYS A 60 -13.37 6.93 7.11
N THR A 61 -14.34 6.34 6.43
CA THR A 61 -15.65 6.06 7.03
C THR A 61 -15.66 4.77 7.83
N GLU A 62 -14.67 3.88 7.67
CA GLU A 62 -14.59 2.61 8.39
C GLU A 62 -13.96 2.82 9.79
N PRO A 63 -14.70 2.58 10.90
CA PRO A 63 -14.19 2.80 12.25
C PRO A 63 -12.97 1.94 12.58
N THR A 64 -12.89 0.72 12.04
CA THR A 64 -11.76 -0.18 12.35
C THR A 64 -10.44 0.26 11.70
N LEU A 65 -10.47 1.23 10.77
CA LEU A 65 -9.29 1.69 10.04
C LEU A 65 -8.75 3.04 10.53
N GLN A 66 -9.38 3.68 11.51
CA GLN A 66 -9.02 5.05 11.93
C GLN A 66 -7.58 5.20 12.44
N SER A 67 -6.97 4.09 12.87
CA SER A 67 -5.63 4.07 13.46
C SER A 67 -4.52 3.73 12.45
N ILE A 68 -4.85 3.43 11.19
CA ILE A 68 -3.83 3.05 10.21
C ILE A 68 -2.91 4.21 9.84
N GLY A 69 -1.68 3.89 9.43
CA GLY A 69 -0.68 4.86 9.01
C GLY A 69 -1.17 5.80 7.89
N LEU A 70 -2.02 5.32 6.97
CA LEU A 70 -2.56 6.14 5.88
C LEU A 70 -3.31 7.39 6.38
N ILE A 71 -4.00 7.26 7.52
CA ILE A 71 -4.81 8.31 8.12
C ILE A 71 -3.98 9.13 9.10
N LYS A 72 -3.21 8.47 9.96
CA LYS A 72 -2.43 9.13 11.02
C LYS A 72 -1.15 9.80 10.51
N GLN A 73 -0.59 9.32 9.40
CA GLN A 73 0.71 9.73 8.87
C GLN A 73 0.62 9.97 7.34
N PRO A 74 -0.09 11.02 6.89
CA PRO A 74 -0.40 11.21 5.47
C PRO A 74 0.80 11.45 4.56
N ARG A 75 1.98 11.75 5.13
CA ARG A 75 3.24 11.93 4.39
C ARG A 75 4.06 10.64 4.26
N LEU A 76 3.64 9.55 4.89
CA LEU A 76 4.36 8.28 4.85
C LEU A 76 3.92 7.45 3.64
N SER A 77 4.86 7.19 2.72
CA SER A 77 4.57 6.49 1.46
C SER A 77 4.40 4.98 1.61
N VAL A 78 4.98 4.39 2.66
CA VAL A 78 4.91 2.95 2.93
C VAL A 78 4.42 2.75 4.35
N ILE A 79 3.24 2.14 4.48
CA ILE A 79 2.60 1.89 5.78
C ILE A 79 2.49 0.40 6.02
N ARG A 80 2.63 0.00 7.28
CA ARG A 80 2.31 -1.38 7.69
C ARG A 80 0.81 -1.48 7.95
N LEU A 81 0.22 -2.55 7.47
CA LEU A 81 -1.14 -2.98 7.81
C LEU A 81 -1.06 -4.34 8.49
N SER A 82 -1.96 -4.57 9.45
CA SER A 82 -2.31 -5.90 9.88
C SER A 82 -3.07 -6.64 8.78
N LYS A 83 -3.19 -7.96 8.90
CA LYS A 83 -3.98 -8.79 7.98
C LYS A 83 -5.43 -8.31 7.91
N ASN A 84 -6.05 -8.02 9.05
CA ASN A 84 -7.44 -7.58 9.12
C ASN A 84 -7.65 -6.21 8.45
N GLU A 85 -6.73 -5.26 8.64
CA GLU A 85 -6.82 -3.94 7.99
C GLU A 85 -6.64 -4.05 6.47
N PHE A 86 -5.69 -4.88 6.02
CA PHE A 86 -5.47 -5.17 4.61
C PHE A 86 -6.72 -5.77 3.96
N GLU A 87 -7.26 -6.83 4.56
CA GLU A 87 -8.45 -7.51 4.06
C GLU A 87 -9.68 -6.60 4.10
N LYS A 88 -9.82 -5.78 5.16
CA LYS A 88 -10.90 -4.81 5.24
C LYS A 88 -10.85 -3.82 4.09
N ILE A 89 -9.71 -3.19 3.82
CA ILE A 89 -9.57 -2.23 2.71
C ILE A 89 -9.82 -2.91 1.36
N ALA A 90 -9.25 -4.11 1.15
CA ALA A 90 -9.37 -4.84 -0.11
C ALA A 90 -10.81 -5.28 -0.45
N ASN A 91 -11.70 -5.33 0.54
CA ASN A 91 -13.09 -5.76 0.41
C ASN A 91 -14.12 -4.64 0.65
N LEU A 92 -13.68 -3.39 0.84
CA LEU A 92 -14.61 -2.26 0.86
C LEU A 92 -15.36 -2.21 -0.47
N LYS A 93 -16.67 -1.95 -0.40
CA LYS A 93 -17.50 -1.73 -1.59
C LYS A 93 -17.70 -0.22 -1.80
N PRO A 94 -17.80 0.24 -3.05
CA PRO A 94 -18.27 1.58 -3.43
C PRO A 94 -19.43 2.07 -2.55
#